data_AF-A9IWP2-F1
#
_entry.id   AF-A9IWP2-F1
#
_cell.length_a   1.000
_cell.length_b   1.000
_cell.length_c   1.000
_cell.angle_alpha   90.00
_cell.angle_beta   90.00
_cell.angle_gamma   90.00
#
_symmetry.space_group_name_H-M   'P 1'
#
loop_
_entity.id
_entity.type
_entity.pdbx_description
1 polymer ?
#
loop_
_entity_poly.entity_id
_entity_poly.type
_entity_poly.pdbx_seq_one_letter_code
_entity_poly.pdbx_strand_id
1 'polypeptide(L)' 'MKTKTTENRENLLSMSAEELKQRRQTVDAAINTHAIEGIKLHSTTLKILEKYAKGNISLEEFNTLMDNARL' A
#
# COMPACT_ATOMS: atom_id res chain seq x y z
N MET A 1 16.51 -10.32 21.36
CA MET A 1 15.21 -9.70 21.03
C MET A 1 15.25 -9.30 19.57
N LYS A 2 14.41 -9.89 18.71
CA LYS A 2 14.21 -9.37 17.35
C LYS A 2 13.46 -8.04 17.46
N THR A 3 13.87 -7.03 16.70
CA THR A 3 13.19 -5.73 16.71
C THR A 3 11.86 -5.83 15.95
N LYS A 4 10.84 -5.06 16.36
CA LYS A 4 9.51 -5.01 15.73
C LYS A 4 9.58 -4.79 14.20
N THR A 5 10.60 -4.06 13.75
CA THR A 5 10.93 -3.82 12.34
C THR A 5 11.38 -5.09 11.59
N THR A 6 12.11 -5.99 12.26
CA THR A 6 12.55 -7.27 11.67
C THR A 6 11.38 -8.25 11.52
N GLU A 7 10.46 -8.26 12.48
CA GLU A 7 9.26 -9.10 12.48
C GLU A 7 8.28 -8.71 11.36
N ASN A 8 8.04 -7.41 11.17
CA ASN A 8 7.20 -6.91 10.07
C ASN A 8 7.78 -7.26 8.69
N ARG A 9 9.11 -7.24 8.54
CA ARG A 9 9.77 -7.56 7.26
C ARG A 9 9.74 -9.05 6.93
N GLU A 10 9.83 -9.92 7.94
CA GLU A 10 9.64 -11.37 7.78
C GLU A 10 8.17 -11.68 7.42
N ASN A 11 7.18 -10.98 7.99
CA ASN A 11 5.76 -11.12 7.63
C ASN A 11 5.41 -10.60 6.22
N LEU A 12 6.15 -9.62 5.70
CA LEU A 12 5.98 -9.17 4.31
C LEU A 12 6.48 -10.22 3.30
N LEU A 13 7.50 -10.99 3.67
CA LEU A 13 8.00 -12.11 2.86
C LEU A 13 7.08 -13.35 2.90
N SER A 14 6.05 -13.36 3.77
CA SER A 14 5.11 -14.47 3.94
C SER A 14 3.68 -14.16 3.50
N MET A 15 3.44 -13.04 2.81
CA MET A 15 2.10 -12.68 2.34
C MET A 15 1.55 -13.71 1.34
N SER A 16 0.31 -14.13 1.53
CA SER A 16 -0.34 -15.06 0.61
C SER A 16 -0.74 -14.39 -0.70
N ALA A 17 -0.94 -15.20 -1.74
CA ALA A 17 -1.45 -14.71 -3.03
C ALA A 17 -2.85 -14.10 -2.87
N GLU A 18 -3.67 -14.63 -1.98
CA GLU A 18 -5.00 -14.16 -1.65
C GLU A 18 -4.96 -12.77 -1.00
N GLU A 19 -4.04 -12.54 -0.06
CA GLU A 19 -3.85 -11.23 0.57
C GLU A 19 -3.37 -10.19 -0.45
N LEU A 20 -2.41 -10.54 -1.31
CA LEU A 20 -1.95 -9.65 -2.38
C LEU A 20 -3.07 -9.32 -3.37
N LYS A 21 -3.91 -10.30 -3.72
CA LYS A 21 -5.09 -10.09 -4.56
C LYS A 21 -6.08 -9.13 -3.92
N GLN A 22 -6.37 -9.29 -2.63
CA GLN A 22 -7.25 -8.37 -1.90
C GLN A 22 -6.69 -6.95 -1.89
N ARG A 23 -5.39 -6.78 -1.58
CA ARG A 23 -4.75 -5.46 -1.61
C ARG A 23 -4.83 -4.81 -2.99
N ARG A 24 -4.58 -5.56 -4.06
CA ARG A 24 -4.72 -5.06 -5.43
C ARG A 24 -6.14 -4.57 -5.69
N GLN A 25 -7.16 -5.37 -5.36
CA GLN A 25 -8.55 -4.99 -5.53
C GLN A 25 -8.92 -3.72 -4.76
N THR A 26 -8.47 -3.58 -3.51
CA THR A 26 -8.69 -2.37 -2.70
C THR A 26 -8.03 -1.14 -3.33
N VAL A 27 -6.79 -1.26 -3.79
CA VAL A 27 -6.06 -0.14 -4.41
C VAL A 27 -6.72 0.27 -5.72
N ASP A 28 -7.09 -0.69 -6.57
CA ASP A 28 -7.76 -0.41 -7.84
C ASP A 28 -9.12 0.26 -7.62
N ALA A 29 -9.89 -0.19 -6.62
CA ALA A 29 -11.14 0.43 -6.23
C ALA A 29 -10.94 1.88 -5.77
N ALA A 30 -9.93 2.14 -4.91
CA ALA A 30 -9.62 3.48 -4.44
C ALA A 30 -9.24 4.44 -5.59
N ILE A 31 -8.42 3.97 -6.56
CA ILE A 31 -8.08 4.75 -7.75
C ILE A 31 -9.33 5.02 -8.60
N ASN A 32 -10.15 4.00 -8.82
CA ASN A 32 -11.35 4.11 -9.65
C ASN A 32 -12.38 5.08 -9.07
N THR A 33 -12.58 5.09 -7.75
CA THR A 33 -13.51 6.05 -7.10
C THR A 33 -13.15 7.48 -7.43
N HIS A 34 -11.87 7.85 -7.35
CA HIS A 34 -11.42 9.21 -7.71
C HIS A 34 -11.52 9.45 -9.22
N ALA A 35 -11.18 8.45 -10.04
CA ALA A 35 -11.26 8.57 -11.50
C ALA A 35 -12.69 8.80 -12.00
N ILE A 36 -13.70 8.18 -11.37
CA ILE A 36 -15.12 8.41 -11.67
C ILE A 36 -15.52 9.87 -11.41
N GLU A 37 -14.91 10.50 -10.42
CA GLU A 37 -15.09 11.94 -10.12
C GLU A 37 -14.23 12.85 -11.01
N GLY A 38 -13.50 12.31 -11.99
CA GLY A 38 -12.56 13.06 -12.82
C GLY A 38 -11.31 13.51 -12.08
N ILE A 39 -11.05 12.98 -10.89
CA ILE A 39 -9.92 13.33 -10.03
C ILE A 39 -8.77 12.36 -10.30
N LYS A 40 -7.65 12.90 -10.78
CA LYS A 40 -6.41 12.14 -10.92
C LYS A 40 -5.58 12.25 -9.64
N LEU A 41 -5.30 11.10 -9.02
CA LEU A 41 -4.43 11.04 -7.85
C LEU A 41 -3.00 11.52 -8.18
N HIS A 42 -2.35 12.16 -7.21
CA HIS A 42 -0.98 12.62 -7.34
C HIS A 42 -0.01 11.44 -7.53
N SER A 43 1.09 11.67 -8.25
CA SER A 43 2.06 10.62 -8.59
C SER A 43 2.70 9.97 -7.36
N THR A 44 2.92 10.72 -6.29
CA THR A 44 3.43 10.20 -5.00
C THR A 44 2.44 9.21 -4.39
N THR A 45 1.15 9.56 -4.37
CA THR A 45 0.07 8.69 -3.87
C THR A 45 0.02 7.37 -4.63
N LEU A 46 0.07 7.44 -5.97
CA LEU A 46 0.07 6.23 -6.82
C LEU A 46 1.27 5.32 -6.54
N LYS A 47 2.46 5.88 -6.30
CA LYS A 47 3.66 5.09 -5.94
C LYS A 47 3.51 4.39 -4.60
N ILE A 48 2.91 5.04 -3.60
CA ILE A 48 2.69 4.45 -2.27
C ILE A 48 1.66 3.32 -2.35
N LEU A 49 0.53 3.56 -3.03
CA LEU A 49 -0.50 2.56 -3.28
C LEU A 49 0.06 1.31 -3.99
N GLU A 50 0.91 1.50 -5.01
CA GLU A 50 1.51 0.40 -5.76
C GLU A 50 2.46 -0.45 -4.90
N LYS A 51 3.25 0.20 -4.01
CA LYS A 51 4.11 -0.53 -3.06
C LYS A 51 3.26 -1.39 -2.11
N TYR A 52 2.14 -0.85 -1.63
CA TYR A 52 1.24 -1.59 -0.74
C TYR A 52 0.56 -2.76 -1.46
N ALA A 53 0.06 -2.55 -2.67
CA ALA A 53 -0.58 -3.58 -3.50
C ALA A 53 0.35 -4.75 -3.82
N LYS A 54 1.66 -4.48 -3.99
CA LYS A 54 2.69 -5.52 -4.23
C LYS A 54 3.15 -6.24 -2.96
N GLY A 55 2.69 -5.83 -1.78
CA GLY A 55 3.20 -6.37 -0.52
C GLY A 55 4.62 -5.93 -0.18
N ASN A 56 5.14 -4.89 -0.83
CA ASN A 56 6.49 -4.37 -0.56
C ASN A 56 6.56 -3.61 0.77
N ILE A 57 5.42 -3.20 1.30
CA ILE A 57 5.27 -2.46 2.56
C ILE A 57 4.08 -2.99 3.36
N SER A 58 4.14 -2.84 4.68
CA SER A 58 3.02 -3.16 5.58
C SER A 58 1.92 -2.10 5.51
N LEU A 59 0.76 -2.36 6.12
CA LEU A 59 -0.29 -1.36 6.27
C LEU A 59 0.17 -0.18 7.14
N GLU A 60 0.96 -0.45 8.19
CA GLU A 60 1.52 0.59 9.06
C GLU A 60 2.50 1.50 8.30
N GLU A 61 3.38 0.89 7.48
CA GLU A 61 4.30 1.64 6.61
C GLU A 61 3.54 2.42 5.53
N PHE A 62 2.49 1.83 4.94
CA PHE A 62 1.61 2.51 4.01
C PHE A 62 0.99 3.76 4.64
N ASN A 63 0.38 3.64 5.83
CA ASN A 63 -0.22 4.77 6.54
C ASN A 63 0.82 5.85 6.85
N THR A 64 1.99 5.46 7.37
CA THR A 64 3.08 6.39 7.66
C THR A 64 3.55 7.14 6.41
N LEU A 65 3.69 6.45 5.27
CA LEU A 65 4.08 7.07 4.01
C LEU A 65 3.01 8.02 3.48
N MET A 66 1.73 7.68 3.61
CA MET A 66 0.61 8.53 3.19
C MET A 66 0.54 9.81 4.04
N ASP A 67 0.68 9.70 5.37
CA ASP A 67 0.63 10.85 6.30
C ASP A 67 1.78 11.84 6.06
N ASN A 68 2.94 11.34 5.61
CA ASN A 68 4.13 12.14 5.36
C ASN A 68 4.35 12.46 3.87
N ALA A 69 3.39 12.13 3.00
CA ALA A 69 3.53 12.33 1.56
C ALA A 69 3.58 13.82 1.22
N ARG A 70 4.58 14.22 0.44
CA ARG A 70 4.61 15.54 -0.20
C ARG A 70 3.90 15.43 -1.56
N LEU A 71 2.86 16.24 -1.74
CA LEU A 71 1.96 16.28 -2.90
C LEU A 71 2.19 17.52 -3.75
#